data_AF-A0A1K1W985-F1
#
_entry.id   AF-A0A1K1W985-F1
#
_cell.length_a   1.000
_cell.length_b   1.000
_cell.length_c   1.000
_cell.angle_alpha   90.00
_cell.angle_beta   90.00
_cell.angle_gamma   90.00
#
_symmetry.space_group_name_H-M   'P 1'
#
loop_
_entity.id
_entity.type
_entity.pdbx_description
1 polymer ?
#
loop_
_entity_poly.entity_id
_entity_poly.type
_entity_poly.pdbx_seq_one_letter_code
_entity_poly.pdbx_strand_id
1 'polypeptide(L)'
;MLLNTTQAHLNTVLELLDESLDLYEDMRERLPETSRRVQLDSMMQQRRELLEGLRKAGMNELQLRPRVADQEIEGLTHLLEQFRSLWQEPATVALDLLQDHERELQRAVLELHQDAGSLGPTLKTLLQELDGHLAAAEVWFQH
;
A
#
# COMPACT_ATOMS: atom_id res chain seq x y z
N MET A 1 -4.33 -24.38 10.29
CA MET A 1 -2.88 -24.18 10.11
C MET A 1 -2.60 -22.73 10.38
N LEU A 2 -1.77 -22.41 11.38
CA LEU A 2 -1.28 -21.05 11.59
C LEU A 2 -0.43 -20.67 10.37
N LEU A 3 -0.62 -19.47 9.83
CA LEU A 3 0.26 -18.91 8.79
C LEU A 3 1.69 -18.91 9.33
N ASN A 4 2.66 -19.28 8.50
CA ASN A 4 4.06 -19.02 8.80
C ASN A 4 4.23 -17.49 8.94
N THR A 5 5.07 -17.00 9.85
CA THR A 5 5.21 -15.56 10.14
C THR A 5 5.44 -14.73 8.87
N THR A 6 6.29 -15.21 7.96
CA THR A 6 6.52 -14.58 6.65
C THR A 6 5.28 -14.53 5.76
N GLN A 7 4.42 -15.56 5.82
CA GLN A 7 3.15 -15.57 5.08
C GLN A 7 2.17 -14.55 5.67
N ALA A 8 2.17 -14.38 7.00
CA ALA A 8 1.36 -13.36 7.66
C ALA A 8 1.83 -11.96 7.27
N HIS A 9 3.13 -11.68 7.35
CA HIS A 9 3.71 -10.39 6.96
C HIS A 9 3.46 -10.07 5.49
N LEU A 10 3.63 -11.04 4.58
CA LEU A 10 3.33 -10.81 3.17
C LEU A 10 1.83 -10.54 2.94
N ASN A 11 0.93 -11.25 3.62
CA ASN A 11 -0.50 -10.93 3.52
C ASN A 11 -0.81 -9.51 3.99
N THR A 12 -0.23 -9.07 5.12
CA THR A 12 -0.40 -7.69 5.60
C THR A 12 0.09 -6.67 4.58
N VAL A 13 1.26 -6.89 3.96
CA VAL A 13 1.75 -6.01 2.89
C VAL A 13 0.79 -5.99 1.69
N LEU A 14 0.25 -7.15 1.29
CA LEU A 14 -0.70 -7.25 0.19
C LEU A 14 -2.01 -6.50 0.50
N GLU A 15 -2.54 -6.65 1.72
CA GLU A 15 -3.76 -5.97 2.19
C GLU A 15 -3.56 -4.44 2.20
N LEU A 16 -2.46 -3.96 2.77
CA LEU A 16 -2.12 -2.54 2.79
C LEU A 16 -1.91 -1.97 1.38
N LEU A 17 -1.36 -2.77 0.46
CA LEU A 17 -1.22 -2.38 -0.94
C LEU A 17 -2.58 -2.24 -1.65
N ASP A 18 -3.53 -3.15 -1.41
CA ASP A 18 -4.89 -3.01 -1.95
C ASP A 18 -5.55 -1.74 -1.40
N GLU A 19 -5.55 -1.54 -0.09
CA GLU A 19 -6.19 -0.36 0.55
C GLU A 19 -5.56 0.95 0.05
N SER A 20 -4.24 0.95 -0.14
CA SER A 20 -3.57 2.13 -0.67
C SER A 20 -4.06 2.48 -2.08
N LEU A 21 -4.43 1.51 -2.92
CA LEU A 21 -4.93 1.81 -4.26
C LEU A 21 -6.28 2.53 -4.21
N ASP A 22 -7.15 2.15 -3.27
CA ASP A 22 -8.43 2.81 -3.04
C ASP A 22 -8.20 4.26 -2.55
N LEU A 23 -7.28 4.46 -1.59
CA LEU A 23 -6.92 5.80 -1.12
C LEU A 23 -6.29 6.69 -2.20
N TYR A 24 -5.47 6.10 -3.09
CA TYR A 24 -4.92 6.82 -4.24
C TYR A 24 -6.03 7.20 -5.24
N GLU A 25 -7.04 6.35 -5.43
CA GLU A 25 -8.18 6.62 -6.30
C GLU A 25 -9.03 7.77 -5.77
N ASP A 26 -9.35 7.76 -4.47
CA ASP A 26 -10.03 8.87 -3.78
C ASP A 26 -9.26 10.19 -3.91
N MET A 27 -7.93 10.14 -3.74
CA MET A 27 -7.07 11.31 -3.92
C MET A 27 -7.10 11.82 -5.36
N ARG A 28 -7.03 10.91 -6.33
CA ARG A 28 -7.06 11.24 -7.76
C ARG A 28 -8.33 11.97 -8.16
N GLU A 29 -9.49 11.57 -7.62
CA GLU A 29 -10.77 12.24 -7.89
C GLU A 29 -10.81 13.68 -7.34
N ARG A 30 -10.11 13.91 -6.23
CA ARG A 30 -10.03 15.23 -5.57
C ARG A 30 -8.99 16.15 -6.20
N LEU A 31 -8.04 15.63 -6.97
CA LEU A 31 -6.98 16.42 -7.62
C LEU A 31 -7.41 17.01 -8.97
N PRO A 32 -7.10 18.29 -9.25
CA PRO A 32 -7.32 18.88 -10.56
C PRO A 32 -6.45 18.20 -11.63
N GLU A 33 -6.91 18.20 -12.89
CA GLU A 33 -6.16 17.68 -14.05
C GLU A 33 -4.86 18.46 -14.28
N THR A 34 -3.82 18.01 -13.59
CA THR A 34 -2.50 18.62 -13.54
C THR A 34 -1.43 17.56 -13.79
N SER A 35 -0.18 17.98 -14.00
CA SER A 35 0.97 17.07 -14.09
C SER A 35 1.05 16.12 -12.89
N ARG A 36 0.60 16.56 -11.72
CA ARG A 36 0.55 15.77 -10.49
C ARG A 36 -0.43 14.60 -10.56
N ARG A 37 -1.60 14.79 -11.17
CA ARG A 37 -2.59 13.72 -11.40
C ARG A 37 -2.07 12.68 -12.38
N VAL A 38 -1.38 13.09 -13.45
CA VAL A 38 -0.76 12.16 -14.40
C VAL A 38 0.34 11.32 -13.73
N GLN A 39 1.14 11.93 -12.86
CA GLN A 39 2.14 11.20 -12.06
C GLN A 39 1.47 10.20 -11.10
N LEU A 40 0.38 10.60 -10.44
CA LEU A 40 -0.40 9.72 -9.57
C LEU A 40 -0.95 8.51 -10.34
N ASP A 41 -1.54 8.73 -11.52
CA ASP A 41 -2.05 7.65 -12.39
C ASP A 41 -0.95 6.64 -12.75
N SER A 42 0.25 7.14 -13.09
CA SER A 42 1.40 6.27 -13.36
C SER A 42 1.84 5.48 -12.13
N MET A 43 1.85 6.10 -10.95
CA MET A 43 2.23 5.43 -9.70
C MET A 43 1.20 4.36 -9.29
N MET A 44 -0.10 4.63 -9.45
CA MET A 44 -1.16 3.66 -9.21
C MET A 44 -1.00 2.44 -10.11
N GLN A 45 -0.70 2.67 -11.40
CA GLN A 45 -0.48 1.58 -12.35
C GLN A 45 0.71 0.70 -11.95
N GLN A 46 1.85 1.31 -11.61
CA GLN A 46 3.02 0.58 -11.12
C GLN A 46 2.71 -0.21 -9.84
N ARG A 47 1.95 0.38 -8.91
CA ARG A 47 1.57 -0.30 -7.67
C ARG A 47 0.65 -1.51 -7.92
N ARG A 48 -0.31 -1.40 -8.86
CA ARG A 48 -1.15 -2.53 -9.29
C ARG A 48 -0.33 -3.68 -9.86
N GLU A 49 0.66 -3.36 -10.69
CA GLU A 49 1.57 -4.37 -11.27
C GLU A 49 2.41 -5.07 -10.19
N LEU A 50 2.94 -4.30 -9.24
CA LEU A 50 3.69 -4.84 -8.10
C LEU A 50 2.82 -5.72 -7.20
N LEU A 51 1.60 -5.28 -6.89
CA LEU A 51 0.64 -6.05 -6.09
C LEU A 51 0.30 -7.38 -6.77
N GLU A 52 -0.01 -7.38 -8.07
CA GLU A 52 -0.25 -8.62 -8.81
C GLU A 52 0.98 -9.53 -8.82
N GLY A 53 2.17 -8.95 -9.02
CA GLY A 53 3.44 -9.68 -9.00
C GLY A 53 3.67 -10.37 -7.65
N LEU A 54 3.51 -9.63 -6.55
CA LEU A 54 3.67 -10.12 -5.19
C LEU A 54 2.63 -11.18 -4.85
N ARG A 55 1.37 -11.02 -5.27
CA ARG A 55 0.32 -12.05 -5.10
C ARG A 55 0.70 -13.34 -5.82
N LYS A 56 1.08 -13.26 -7.10
CA LYS A 56 1.47 -14.44 -7.90
C LYS A 56 2.70 -15.13 -7.30
N ALA A 57 3.71 -14.36 -6.91
CA ALA A 57 4.93 -14.90 -6.29
C ALA A 57 4.65 -15.51 -4.91
N GLY A 58 3.81 -14.89 -4.08
CA GLY A 58 3.39 -15.43 -2.78
C GLY A 58 2.59 -16.73 -2.92
N MET A 59 1.69 -16.82 -3.90
CA MET A 59 0.97 -18.06 -4.20
C MET A 59 1.89 -19.18 -4.67
N ASN A 60 2.89 -18.87 -5.51
CA ASN A 60 3.78 -19.87 -6.08
C ASN A 60 4.89 -20.32 -5.12
N GLU A 61 5.53 -19.38 -4.42
CA GLU A 61 6.70 -19.66 -3.58
C GLU A 61 6.31 -20.02 -2.14
N LEU A 62 5.26 -19.39 -1.61
CA LEU A 62 4.83 -19.56 -0.22
C LEU A 62 3.49 -20.30 -0.08
N GLN A 63 2.87 -20.75 -1.19
CA GLN A 63 1.54 -21.39 -1.19
C GLN A 63 0.48 -20.56 -0.45
N LEU A 64 0.62 -19.24 -0.49
CA LEU A 64 -0.30 -18.31 0.14
C LEU A 64 -1.68 -18.40 -0.52
N ARG A 65 -2.70 -18.29 0.31
CA ARG A 65 -4.05 -17.94 -0.14
C ARG A 65 -4.25 -16.48 0.25
N PRO A 66 -4.19 -15.55 -0.72
CA PRO A 66 -4.42 -14.14 -0.44
C PRO A 66 -5.76 -14.00 0.28
N ARG A 67 -5.76 -13.31 1.42
CA ARG A 67 -7.02 -12.89 2.03
C ARG A 67 -7.53 -11.69 1.24
N VAL A 68 -8.84 -11.63 1.07
CA VAL A 68 -9.49 -10.40 0.59
C VAL A 68 -9.43 -9.42 1.75
N ALA A 69 -9.09 -8.16 1.48
CA ALA A 69 -9.01 -7.11 2.50
C ALA A 69 -10.29 -7.10 3.37
N ASP A 70 -10.10 -7.01 4.69
CA ASP A 70 -11.22 -6.97 5.63
C ASP A 70 -11.99 -5.65 5.49
N GLN A 71 -13.28 -5.74 5.15
CA GLN A 71 -14.19 -4.59 4.99
C GLN A 71 -14.33 -3.74 6.28
N GLU A 72 -13.89 -4.24 7.43
CA GLU A 72 -13.99 -3.54 8.72
C GLU A 72 -13.02 -2.35 8.83
N ILE A 73 -11.90 -2.35 8.10
CA ILE A 73 -10.88 -1.29 8.16
C ILE A 73 -11.39 0.00 7.49
N GLU A 74 -12.15 -0.13 6.40
CA GLU A 74 -12.77 0.99 5.67
C GLU A 74 -13.63 1.88 6.60
N GLY A 75 -14.31 1.27 7.59
CA GLY A 75 -15.10 1.99 8.59
C GLY A 75 -14.29 2.85 9.56
N LEU A 76 -13.07 2.41 9.93
CA LEU A 76 -12.18 3.18 10.81
C LEU A 76 -11.53 4.34 10.07
N THR A 77 -11.09 4.13 8.83
CA THR A 77 -10.55 5.17 7.95
C THR A 77 -11.58 6.27 7.72
N HIS A 78 -12.84 5.91 7.47
CA HIS A 78 -13.93 6.89 7.32
C HIS A 78 -14.18 7.71 8.60
N LEU A 79 -14.16 7.08 9.78
CA LEU A 79 -14.32 7.79 11.05
C LEU A 79 -13.17 8.78 11.32
N LEU A 80 -11.93 8.39 10.97
CA LEU A 80 -10.77 9.26 11.08
C LEU A 80 -10.87 10.46 10.12
N GLU A 81 -11.33 10.24 8.89
CA GLU A 81 -11.60 11.32 7.93
C GLU A 81 -12.63 12.31 8.49
N GLN A 82 -13.76 11.80 9.00
CA GLN A 82 -14.79 12.64 9.62
C GLN A 82 -14.24 13.46 10.78
N PHE A 83 -13.44 12.85 11.66
CA PHE A 83 -12.87 13.54 12.81
C PHE A 83 -11.87 14.63 12.43
N ARG A 84 -10.99 14.38 11.44
CA ARG A 84 -10.00 15.36 10.98
C ARG A 84 -10.64 16.49 10.17
N SER A 85 -11.72 16.21 9.44
CA SER A 85 -12.46 17.21 8.66
C SER A 85 -13.13 18.31 9.49
N LEU A 86 -13.25 18.11 10.82
CA LEU A 86 -13.78 19.12 11.74
C LEU A 86 -12.88 20.36 11.86
N TRP A 87 -11.58 20.24 11.54
CA TRP A 87 -10.59 21.31 11.74
C TRP A 87 -9.53 21.42 10.62
N GLN A 88 -9.63 20.60 9.57
CA GLN A 88 -8.77 20.63 8.39
C GLN A 88 -9.58 20.68 7.09
N GLU A 89 -8.99 21.18 6.02
CA GLU A 89 -9.58 21.09 4.69
C GLU A 89 -9.60 19.63 4.19
N PRO A 90 -10.67 19.18 3.50
CA PRO A 90 -10.80 17.79 3.06
C PRO A 90 -9.64 17.26 2.20
N ALA A 91 -8.99 18.13 1.42
CA ALA A 91 -7.81 17.76 0.63
C ALA A 91 -6.58 17.48 1.51
N THR A 92 -6.39 18.28 2.58
CA THR A 92 -5.32 18.06 3.57
C THR A 92 -5.56 16.78 4.35
N VAL A 93 -6.80 16.52 4.77
CA VAL A 93 -7.17 15.28 5.48
C VAL A 93 -6.82 14.05 4.64
N ALA A 94 -7.20 14.06 3.36
CA ALA A 94 -6.93 12.95 2.46
C ALA A 94 -5.42 12.72 2.25
N LEU A 95 -4.63 13.79 2.16
CA LEU A 95 -3.16 13.69 2.02
C LEU A 95 -2.52 13.14 3.30
N ASP A 96 -2.97 13.60 4.47
CA ASP A 96 -2.47 13.13 5.76
C ASP A 96 -2.80 11.65 5.97
N LEU A 97 -4.03 11.22 5.67
CA LEU A 97 -4.44 9.81 5.74
C LEU A 97 -3.60 8.94 4.80
N LEU A 98 -3.40 9.41 3.57
CA LEU A 98 -2.61 8.67 2.60
C LEU A 98 -1.13 8.56 3.02
N GLN A 99 -0.54 9.62 3.58
CA GLN A 99 0.81 9.58 4.13
C GLN A 99 0.93 8.65 5.35
N ASP A 100 -0.07 8.65 6.24
CA ASP A 100 -0.09 7.74 7.40
C ASP A 100 -0.13 6.27 6.93
N HIS A 101 -0.93 5.98 5.90
CA HIS A 101 -1.03 4.66 5.28
C HIS A 101 0.28 4.22 4.61
N GLU A 102 0.94 5.13 3.87
CA GLU A 102 2.26 4.85 3.28
C GLU A 102 3.32 4.50 4.33
N ARG A 103 3.31 5.19 5.48
CA ARG A 103 4.23 4.88 6.59
C ARG A 103 3.93 3.52 7.20
N GLU A 104 2.66 3.13 7.28
CA GLU A 104 2.26 1.81 7.75
C GLU A 104 2.73 0.72 6.78
N LEU A 105 2.51 0.91 5.48
CA LEU A 105 3.00 0.02 4.43
C LEU A 105 4.53 -0.13 4.47
N GLN A 106 5.28 0.97 4.63
CA GLN A 106 6.73 0.93 4.80
C GLN A 106 7.16 0.11 6.02
N ARG A 107 6.45 0.23 7.16
CA ARG A 107 6.73 -0.57 8.35
C ARG A 107 6.46 -2.06 8.12
N ALA A 108 5.34 -2.41 7.50
CA ALA A 108 5.00 -3.79 7.19
C ALA A 108 6.02 -4.43 6.23
N VAL A 109 6.51 -3.68 5.24
CA VAL A 109 7.59 -4.14 4.33
C VAL A 109 8.90 -4.34 5.08
N LEU A 110 9.26 -3.45 6.02
CA LEU A 110 10.44 -3.61 6.87
C LEU A 110 10.35 -4.86 7.76
N GLU A 111 9.18 -5.16 8.31
CA GLU A 111 8.95 -6.39 9.09
C GLU A 111 9.08 -7.64 8.21
N LEU A 112 8.56 -7.59 6.98
CA LEU A 112 8.74 -8.67 6.01
C LEU A 112 10.21 -8.88 5.62
N HIS A 113 10.99 -7.81 5.51
CA HIS A 113 12.43 -7.88 5.24
C HIS A 113 13.22 -8.52 6.38
N GLN A 114 12.81 -8.30 7.64
CA GLN A 114 13.45 -8.94 8.80
C GLN A 114 13.31 -10.46 8.75
N ASP A 115 12.21 -10.95 8.16
CA ASP A 115 11.93 -12.37 7.94
C ASP A 115 12.31 -12.87 6.52
N ALA A 116 13.09 -12.08 5.75
CA ALA A 116 13.42 -12.38 4.35
C ALA A 116 14.29 -13.63 4.12
N GLY A 117 14.74 -14.29 5.19
CA GLY A 117 15.52 -15.52 5.13
C GLY A 117 14.81 -16.66 4.37
N SER A 118 13.47 -16.70 4.42
CA SER A 118 12.65 -17.72 3.75
C SER A 118 12.01 -17.27 2.44
N LEU A 119 12.25 -16.04 2.00
CA LEU A 119 11.71 -15.52 0.74
C LEU A 119 12.52 -16.03 -0.45
N GLY A 120 11.83 -16.46 -1.50
CA GLY A 120 12.47 -16.81 -2.77
C GLY A 120 13.00 -15.58 -3.50
N PRO A 121 13.80 -15.80 -4.56
CA PRO A 121 14.48 -14.72 -5.28
C PRO A 121 13.49 -13.78 -5.97
N THR A 122 12.36 -14.28 -6.46
CA THR A 122 11.34 -13.44 -7.14
C THR A 122 10.70 -12.48 -6.16
N LEU A 123 10.29 -12.96 -4.98
CA LEU A 123 9.72 -12.12 -3.93
C LEU A 123 10.70 -11.03 -3.49
N LYS A 124 11.99 -11.37 -3.36
CA LYS A 124 13.03 -10.37 -3.00
C LYS A 124 13.17 -9.27 -4.03
N THR A 125 13.17 -9.59 -5.32
CA THR A 125 13.22 -8.59 -6.38
C THR A 125 11.99 -7.68 -6.36
N LEU A 126 10.79 -8.27 -6.24
CA LEU A 126 9.55 -7.50 -6.21
C LEU A 126 9.46 -6.60 -4.96
N LEU A 127 9.97 -7.05 -3.81
CA LEU A 127 10.04 -6.21 -2.62
C LEU A 127 11.02 -5.04 -2.79
N GLN A 128 12.15 -5.24 -3.47
CA GLN A 128 13.06 -4.14 -3.80
C GLN A 128 12.43 -3.12 -4.76
N GLU A 129 11.67 -3.59 -5.75
CA GLU A 129 10.90 -2.71 -6.64
C GLU A 129 9.82 -1.94 -5.88
N LEU A 130 9.16 -2.58 -4.91
CA LEU A 130 8.22 -1.94 -4.01
C LEU A 130 8.90 -0.88 -3.13
N ASP A 131 10.06 -1.16 -2.54
CA ASP A 131 10.83 -0.17 -1.77
C ASP A 131 11.15 1.07 -2.62
N GLY A 132 11.54 0.86 -3.89
CA GLY A 132 11.77 1.93 -4.85
C GLY A 132 10.51 2.75 -5.16
N HIS A 133 9.36 2.09 -5.28
CA HIS A 133 8.06 2.74 -5.46
C HIS A 133 7.67 3.58 -4.24
N LEU A 134 7.82 3.05 -3.03
CA LEU A 134 7.51 3.74 -1.78
C LEU A 134 8.39 4.99 -1.60
N ALA A 135 9.67 4.92 -1.96
CA ALA A 135 10.55 6.08 -1.94
C ALA A 135 10.14 7.14 -2.98
N ALA A 136 9.73 6.72 -4.18
CA ALA A 136 9.21 7.65 -5.19
C ALA A 136 7.89 8.31 -4.73
N ALA A 137 7.04 7.58 -4.01
CA ALA A 137 5.82 8.10 -3.44
C ALA A 137 6.07 9.17 -2.39
N GLU A 138 7.01 8.95 -1.48
CA GLU A 138 7.41 9.94 -0.49
C GLU A 138 7.84 11.28 -1.13
N VAL A 139 8.60 11.22 -2.22
CA VAL A 139 9.00 12.42 -2.97
C VAL A 139 7.80 13.13 -3.59
N TRP A 140 6.83 12.38 -4.12
CA TRP A 140 5.60 12.95 -4.70
C TRP A 140 4.74 13.67 -3.65
N PHE A 141 4.72 13.20 -2.40
CA PHE A 141 4.00 13.87 -1.31
C PHE A 141 4.62 15.22 -0.91
N GLN A 142 5.92 15.42 -1.14
CA GLN A 142 6.63 16.65 -0.79
C GLN A 142 6.46 17.78 -1.82
N HIS A 143 5.97 17.45 -3.02
CA HIS A 143 5.73 18.39 -4.13
C HIS A 143 4.23 18.68 -4.25
#